data_AF-A0A927RT48-F1
#
_entry.id   AF-A0A927RT48-F1
#
_cell.length_a   1.000
_cell.length_b   1.000
_cell.length_c   1.000
_cell.angle_alpha   90.00
_cell.angle_beta   90.00
_cell.angle_gamma   90.00
#
_symmetry.space_group_name_H-M   'P 1'
#
loop_
_entity.id
_entity.type
_entity.pdbx_description
1 polymer ?
#
loop_
_entity_poly.entity_id
_entity_poly.type
_entity_poly.pdbx_seq_one_letter_code
_entity_poly.pdbx_strand_id
1 'polypeptide(L)'
;MIHSILIIGQSNMAGRGNLLEAEPLDTMSGRLKVLRNGRWQEMYRPVNPDRPFSGTNLVESFAKAYASEHEGVDVGVIPCADGGTNLDQWEEGSLLFDNAVNCAKLALRTSHLVAILWHQGEGDCGNDLYPLYLKKITAIMSALRKELNAQNVPLIVGGLGDFLKDRIESPQLVNYTYINEALEKFAQITPYTAFASAKGLTANPDNLHFNSKSLQEFGLRYYEAFKTVEDKNRVLDNQNKMEDSIRSSMELL
;
A
#
# COMPACT_ATOMS: atom_id res chain seq x y z
N MET A 1 21.13 1.74 3.68
CA MET A 1 20.14 2.79 3.32
C MET A 1 18.81 2.07 3.22
N ILE A 2 17.72 2.68 3.68
CA ILE A 2 16.37 2.08 3.57
C ILE A 2 15.61 2.77 2.46
N HIS A 3 15.10 2.00 1.51
CA HIS A 3 14.11 2.44 0.53
C HIS A 3 12.73 2.14 1.10
N SER A 4 11.92 3.17 1.32
CA SER A 4 10.64 3.03 1.99
C SER A 4 9.45 3.08 1.03
N ILE A 5 8.43 2.28 1.34
CA ILE A 5 7.18 2.15 0.60
C ILE A 5 6.05 2.52 1.54
N LEU A 6 5.30 3.57 1.20
CA LEU A 6 4.08 3.93 1.93
C LEU A 6 2.92 3.10 1.41
N ILE A 7 2.21 2.40 2.30
CA ILE A 7 0.97 1.69 1.94
C ILE A 7 -0.23 2.33 2.63
N ILE A 8 -1.23 2.69 1.82
CA ILE A 8 -2.43 3.43 2.24
C ILE A 8 -3.67 2.91 1.50
N GLY A 9 -4.84 3.14 2.08
CA GLY A 9 -6.12 2.65 1.58
C GLY A 9 -6.88 1.86 2.64
N GLN A 10 -7.66 0.87 2.22
CA GLN A 10 -8.58 0.15 3.12
C GLN A 10 -8.13 -1.28 3.45
N SER A 11 -9.08 -2.15 3.81
CA SER A 11 -8.81 -3.51 4.31
C SER A 11 -8.02 -4.37 3.32
N ASN A 12 -8.23 -4.24 2.01
CA ASN A 12 -7.46 -4.98 1.01
C ASN A 12 -6.02 -4.46 0.85
N MET A 13 -5.71 -3.18 1.16
CA MET A 13 -4.32 -2.74 1.36
C MET A 13 -3.78 -3.19 2.72
N ALA A 14 -4.57 -3.10 3.79
CA ALA A 14 -4.14 -3.52 5.11
C ALA A 14 -3.80 -5.03 5.15
N GLY A 15 -4.49 -5.81 4.32
CA GLY A 15 -4.27 -7.24 4.18
C GLY A 15 -5.25 -8.04 5.02
N ARG A 16 -5.93 -8.99 4.36
CA ARG A 16 -6.96 -9.85 4.94
C ARG A 16 -6.86 -11.29 4.44
N GLY A 17 -5.81 -11.63 3.71
CA GLY A 17 -5.62 -13.02 3.27
C GLY A 17 -5.38 -13.92 4.46
N ASN A 18 -6.00 -15.09 4.46
CA ASN A 18 -5.93 -16.06 5.53
C ASN A 18 -4.47 -16.51 5.79
N LEU A 19 -3.97 -16.30 7.01
CA LEU A 19 -2.61 -16.68 7.40
C LEU A 19 -2.38 -18.20 7.35
N LEU A 20 -3.43 -19.01 7.49
CA LEU A 20 -3.34 -20.47 7.42
C LEU A 20 -3.09 -20.98 5.99
N GLU A 21 -3.40 -20.17 4.99
CA GLU A 21 -3.20 -20.47 3.57
C GLU A 21 -1.96 -19.77 3.00
N ALA A 22 -1.21 -19.07 3.86
CA ALA A 22 -0.10 -18.24 3.44
C ALA A 22 1.19 -19.05 3.36
N GLU A 23 1.92 -18.90 2.24
CA GLU A 23 3.32 -19.33 2.17
C GLU A 23 4.15 -18.61 3.26
N PRO A 24 5.24 -19.24 3.75
CA PRO A 24 6.15 -18.62 4.70
C PRO A 24 6.60 -17.23 4.22
N LEU A 25 6.64 -16.27 5.15
CA LEU A 25 7.17 -14.94 4.85
C LEU A 25 8.69 -15.05 4.64
N ASP A 26 9.16 -14.68 3.45
CA ASP A 26 10.57 -14.57 3.12
C ASP A 26 11.03 -13.12 3.27
N THR A 27 11.80 -12.86 4.33
CA THR A 27 12.30 -11.50 4.65
C THR A 27 13.61 -11.16 3.94
N MET A 28 14.09 -12.01 3.01
CA MET A 28 15.33 -11.82 2.26
C MET A 28 16.52 -11.63 3.21
N SER A 29 16.68 -12.56 4.16
CA SER A 29 17.69 -12.49 5.23
C SER A 29 17.61 -11.20 6.06
N GLY A 30 16.38 -10.80 6.41
CA GLY A 30 16.10 -9.62 7.22
C GLY A 30 16.17 -8.27 6.49
N ARG A 31 16.35 -8.26 5.16
CA ARG A 31 16.37 -7.01 4.36
C ARG A 31 14.99 -6.36 4.22
N LEU A 32 13.92 -7.13 4.33
CA LEU A 32 12.57 -6.59 4.37
C LEU A 32 12.27 -6.09 5.78
N LYS A 33 11.89 -4.82 5.89
CA LYS A 33 11.60 -4.13 7.15
C LYS A 33 10.17 -3.63 7.20
N VAL A 34 9.66 -3.42 8.39
CA VAL A 34 8.39 -2.73 8.65
C VAL A 34 8.58 -1.68 9.72
N LEU A 35 7.95 -0.52 9.55
CA LEU A 35 7.96 0.54 10.54
C LEU A 35 7.00 0.18 11.69
N ARG A 36 7.53 0.22 12.92
CA ARG A 36 6.80 -0.01 14.16
C ARG A 36 7.32 0.93 15.23
N ASN A 37 6.42 1.71 15.84
CA ASN A 37 6.76 2.63 16.92
C ASN A 37 7.93 3.57 16.56
N GLY A 38 7.98 4.00 15.28
CA GLY A 38 9.03 4.87 14.75
C GLY A 38 10.37 4.19 14.42
N ARG A 39 10.48 2.86 14.57
CA ARG A 39 11.71 2.11 14.28
C ARG A 39 11.50 1.08 13.18
N TRP A 40 12.54 0.83 12.40
CA TRP A 40 12.58 -0.25 11.42
C TRP A 40 12.84 -1.59 12.11
N GLN A 41 11.89 -2.51 11.99
CA GLN A 41 12.01 -3.89 12.48
C GLN A 41 12.04 -4.83 11.28
N GLU A 42 12.57 -6.04 11.42
CA GLU A 42 12.40 -7.07 10.38
C GLU A 42 10.91 -7.27 10.11
N MET A 43 10.53 -7.40 8.85
CA MET A 43 9.14 -7.51 8.45
C MET A 43 8.51 -8.76 9.07
N TYR A 44 7.33 -8.60 9.68
CA TYR A 44 6.52 -9.68 10.21
C TYR A 44 5.05 -9.47 9.89
N ARG A 45 4.27 -10.56 9.91
CA ARG A 45 2.82 -10.51 9.71
C ARG A 45 2.08 -10.27 11.04
N PRO A 46 0.95 -9.54 11.00
CA PRO A 46 0.45 -8.79 9.85
C PRO A 46 1.26 -7.52 9.59
N VAL A 47 1.54 -7.22 8.31
CA VAL A 47 2.36 -6.05 7.92
C VAL A 47 1.67 -4.73 8.28
N ASN A 48 0.34 -4.66 8.13
CA ASN A 48 -0.48 -3.52 8.55
C ASN A 48 -1.54 -3.99 9.57
N PRO A 49 -1.27 -3.89 10.88
CA PRO A 49 -2.12 -4.42 11.96
C PRO A 49 -3.26 -3.45 12.32
N ASP A 50 -4.10 -3.05 11.36
CA ASP A 50 -5.20 -2.11 11.62
C ASP A 50 -6.32 -2.76 12.45
N ARG A 51 -6.49 -4.08 12.34
CA ARG A 51 -7.46 -4.89 13.10
C ARG A 51 -6.83 -6.19 13.61
N PRO A 52 -7.39 -6.83 14.66
CA PRO A 52 -6.89 -8.12 15.18
C PRO A 52 -6.88 -9.26 14.15
N PHE A 53 -7.73 -9.16 13.12
CA PHE A 53 -7.86 -10.14 12.04
C PHE A 53 -7.11 -9.72 10.75
N SER A 54 -6.13 -8.82 10.86
CA SER A 54 -5.25 -8.49 9.74
C SER A 54 -4.45 -9.74 9.30
N GLY A 55 -4.31 -9.92 8.00
CA GLY A 55 -3.77 -11.13 7.40
C GLY A 55 -2.48 -10.90 6.61
N THR A 56 -2.31 -11.72 5.56
CA THR A 56 -1.28 -11.49 4.54
C THR A 56 -1.54 -10.19 3.79
N ASN A 57 -0.49 -9.61 3.20
CA ASN A 57 -0.53 -8.31 2.55
C ASN A 57 0.14 -8.35 1.16
N LEU A 58 -0.41 -7.62 0.19
CA LEU A 58 0.18 -7.52 -1.16
C LEU A 58 1.61 -6.93 -1.15
N VAL A 59 1.94 -6.11 -0.16
CA VAL A 59 3.26 -5.48 -0.08
C VAL A 59 4.37 -6.50 0.15
N GLU A 60 4.06 -7.70 0.65
CA GLU A 60 5.05 -8.75 0.92
C GLU A 60 5.78 -9.16 -0.36
N SER A 61 5.04 -9.48 -1.42
CA SER A 61 5.62 -9.86 -2.71
C SER A 61 6.15 -8.65 -3.50
N PHE A 62 5.51 -7.48 -3.38
CA PHE A 62 6.04 -6.23 -3.94
C PHE A 62 7.44 -5.92 -3.39
N ALA A 63 7.58 -5.91 -2.06
CA ALA A 63 8.83 -5.56 -1.39
C ALA A 63 9.93 -6.58 -1.68
N LYS A 64 9.57 -7.88 -1.75
CA LYS A 64 10.50 -8.93 -2.15
C LYS A 64 11.00 -8.75 -3.59
N ALA A 65 10.11 -8.48 -4.54
CA ALA A 65 10.48 -8.24 -5.92
C ALA A 65 11.39 -7.00 -6.05
N TYR A 66 11.03 -5.91 -5.38
CA TYR A 66 11.87 -4.70 -5.31
C TYR A 66 13.26 -4.99 -4.72
N ALA A 67 13.34 -5.68 -3.57
CA ALA A 67 14.61 -6.01 -2.92
C ALA A 67 15.52 -6.90 -3.76
N SER A 68 14.94 -7.73 -4.63
CA SER A 68 15.66 -8.67 -5.51
C SER A 68 16.34 -7.95 -6.68
N GLU A 69 15.77 -6.83 -7.15
CA GLU A 69 16.37 -6.02 -8.22
C GLU A 69 17.23 -4.85 -7.69
N HIS A 70 17.19 -4.60 -6.38
CA HIS A 70 17.95 -3.53 -5.72
C HIS A 70 18.86 -4.14 -4.63
N GLU A 71 20.01 -4.67 -5.02
CA GLU A 71 20.97 -5.24 -4.06
C GLU A 71 21.57 -4.17 -3.12
N GLY A 72 21.92 -4.56 -1.89
CA GLY A 72 22.59 -3.67 -0.94
C GLY A 72 21.70 -2.63 -0.24
N VAL A 73 20.39 -2.61 -0.51
CA VAL A 73 19.42 -1.76 0.19
C VAL A 73 18.43 -2.59 1.01
N ASP A 74 18.05 -2.05 2.17
CA ASP A 74 16.93 -2.58 2.94
C ASP A 74 15.64 -1.95 2.42
N VAL A 75 14.54 -2.72 2.43
CA VAL A 75 13.23 -2.26 1.93
C VAL A 75 12.27 -2.14 3.10
N GLY A 76 11.85 -0.91 3.41
CA GLY A 76 11.01 -0.61 4.56
C GLY A 76 9.56 -0.32 4.17
N VAL A 77 8.60 -1.00 4.81
CA VAL A 77 7.18 -0.69 4.63
C VAL A 77 6.69 0.26 5.73
N ILE A 78 5.96 1.30 5.33
CA ILE A 78 5.28 2.25 6.21
C ILE A 78 3.77 1.94 6.12
N PRO A 79 3.22 1.17 7.08
CA PRO A 79 1.83 0.72 7.05
C PRO A 79 0.89 1.79 7.61
N CYS A 80 -0.01 2.29 6.79
CA CYS A 80 -0.98 3.31 7.16
C CYS A 80 -2.39 3.05 6.63
N ALA A 81 -2.70 1.86 6.10
CA ALA A 81 -4.04 1.51 5.64
C ALA A 81 -5.00 1.25 6.81
N ASP A 82 -6.27 1.60 6.66
CA ASP A 82 -7.31 1.38 7.68
C ASP A 82 -8.61 0.85 7.07
N GLY A 83 -9.03 -0.33 7.53
CA GLY A 83 -10.14 -1.09 6.95
C GLY A 83 -11.53 -0.53 7.25
N GLY A 84 -12.39 -0.56 6.23
CA GLY A 84 -13.78 -0.08 6.31
C GLY A 84 -13.92 1.41 6.04
N THR A 85 -12.92 2.03 5.40
CA THR A 85 -12.88 3.48 5.16
C THR A 85 -13.31 3.84 3.74
N ASN A 86 -13.84 5.05 3.57
CA ASN A 86 -14.16 5.67 2.27
C ASN A 86 -13.29 6.92 2.03
N LEU A 87 -13.38 7.52 0.83
CA LEU A 87 -12.54 8.68 0.50
C LEU A 87 -12.76 9.92 1.38
N ASP A 88 -13.95 10.12 1.98
CA ASP A 88 -14.20 11.25 2.89
C ASP A 88 -13.29 11.19 4.13
N GLN A 89 -12.96 9.98 4.57
CA GLN A 89 -12.06 9.77 5.70
C GLN A 89 -10.59 9.95 5.34
N TRP A 90 -10.27 10.14 4.05
CA TRP A 90 -8.91 10.32 3.52
C TRP A 90 -8.63 11.72 2.98
N GLU A 91 -9.59 12.66 3.10
CA GLU A 91 -9.40 14.06 2.70
C GLU A 91 -8.25 14.74 3.46
N GLU A 92 -7.64 15.76 2.86
CA GLU A 92 -6.58 16.55 3.50
C GLU A 92 -7.06 17.12 4.85
N GLY A 93 -6.29 16.90 5.91
CA GLY A 93 -6.65 17.29 7.28
C GLY A 93 -7.57 16.30 8.01
N SER A 94 -7.92 15.16 7.39
CA SER A 94 -8.58 14.06 8.10
C SER A 94 -7.58 13.29 8.98
N LEU A 95 -8.09 12.54 9.96
CA LEU A 95 -7.24 11.76 10.86
C LEU A 95 -6.39 10.70 10.13
N LEU A 96 -6.92 10.03 9.11
CA LEU A 96 -6.18 9.00 8.38
C LEU A 96 -5.12 9.61 7.46
N PHE A 97 -5.46 10.72 6.80
CA PHE A 97 -4.52 11.48 5.98
C PHE A 97 -3.35 11.99 6.84
N ASP A 98 -3.66 12.68 7.94
CA ASP A 98 -2.66 13.24 8.84
C ASP A 98 -1.79 12.14 9.46
N ASN A 99 -2.38 11.00 9.84
CA ASN A 99 -1.62 9.85 10.33
C ASN A 99 -0.64 9.32 9.28
N ALA A 100 -1.09 9.12 8.03
CA ALA A 100 -0.23 8.64 6.96
C ALA A 100 0.94 9.62 6.68
N VAL A 101 0.65 10.93 6.62
CA VAL A 101 1.67 11.97 6.45
C VAL A 101 2.66 11.97 7.60
N ASN A 102 2.20 11.89 8.85
CA ASN A 102 3.06 11.90 10.02
C ASN A 102 3.95 10.65 10.10
N CYS A 103 3.39 9.46 9.86
CA CYS A 103 4.15 8.22 9.81
C CYS A 103 5.20 8.24 8.69
N ALA A 104 4.85 8.74 7.50
CA ALA A 104 5.78 8.87 6.39
C ALA A 104 6.90 9.88 6.70
N LYS A 105 6.58 11.08 7.19
CA LYS A 105 7.58 12.09 7.60
C LYS A 105 8.53 11.55 8.67
N LEU A 106 8.04 10.77 9.63
CA LEU A 106 8.87 10.10 10.63
C LEU A 106 9.84 9.09 9.99
N ALA A 107 9.33 8.22 9.11
CA ALA A 107 10.12 7.22 8.40
C ALA A 107 11.20 7.83 7.50
N LEU A 108 10.90 8.96 6.86
CA LEU A 108 11.80 9.65 5.93
C LEU A 108 12.98 10.35 6.58
N ARG A 109 13.07 10.33 7.92
CA ARG A 109 14.27 10.76 8.65
C ARG A 109 15.43 9.77 8.52
N THR A 110 15.13 8.51 8.18
CA THR A 110 16.10 7.41 8.09
C THR A 110 15.89 6.54 6.84
N SER A 111 15.08 7.00 5.89
CA SER A 111 14.76 6.27 4.66
C SER A 111 14.42 7.22 3.49
N HIS A 112 14.32 6.67 2.28
CA HIS A 112 13.87 7.39 1.09
C HIS A 112 12.58 6.80 0.53
N LEU A 113 11.54 7.63 0.35
CA LEU A 113 10.28 7.18 -0.23
C LEU A 113 10.47 6.85 -1.72
N VAL A 114 10.37 5.57 -2.05
CA VAL A 114 10.52 5.06 -3.43
C VAL A 114 9.18 4.74 -4.08
N ALA A 115 8.15 4.41 -3.30
CA ALA A 115 6.82 4.13 -3.82
C ALA A 115 5.72 4.50 -2.82
N ILE A 116 4.55 4.84 -3.36
CA ILE A 116 3.28 4.93 -2.64
C ILE A 116 2.35 3.90 -3.26
N LEU A 117 1.82 2.98 -2.47
CA LEU A 117 0.83 2.01 -2.91
C LEU A 117 -0.52 2.37 -2.32
N TRP A 118 -1.52 2.50 -3.18
CA TRP A 118 -2.91 2.77 -2.83
C TRP A 118 -3.79 1.61 -3.24
N HIS A 119 -4.61 1.12 -2.31
CA HIS A 119 -5.69 0.19 -2.62
C HIS A 119 -6.94 0.50 -1.79
N GLN A 120 -7.93 1.09 -2.46
CA GLN A 120 -9.19 1.48 -1.85
C GLN A 120 -10.24 1.67 -2.93
N GLY A 121 -11.51 1.51 -2.55
CA GLY A 121 -12.63 1.91 -3.39
C GLY A 121 -13.95 1.23 -3.01
N GLU A 122 -13.89 0.11 -2.30
CA GLU A 122 -15.08 -0.66 -1.94
C GLU A 122 -16.02 0.13 -1.00
N GLY A 123 -15.46 1.03 -0.18
CA GLY A 123 -16.22 1.97 0.65
C GLY A 123 -16.96 3.06 -0.13
N ASP A 124 -16.64 3.25 -1.42
CA ASP A 124 -17.15 4.33 -2.27
C ASP A 124 -18.04 3.79 -3.42
N CYS A 125 -18.38 2.51 -3.43
CA CYS A 125 -19.29 1.94 -4.44
C CYS A 125 -20.76 2.40 -4.32
N GLY A 126 -21.12 3.21 -3.31
CA GLY A 126 -22.46 3.79 -3.18
C GLY A 126 -22.82 4.73 -4.33
N ASN A 127 -24.10 4.80 -4.70
CA ASN A 127 -24.58 5.60 -5.84
C ASN A 127 -24.24 7.10 -5.75
N ASP A 128 -24.19 7.64 -4.53
CA ASP A 128 -23.85 9.04 -4.28
C ASP A 128 -22.33 9.27 -4.14
N LEU A 129 -21.53 8.19 -4.14
CA LEU A 129 -20.10 8.22 -3.85
C LEU A 129 -19.24 7.95 -5.10
N TYR A 130 -19.50 6.87 -5.84
CA TYR A 130 -18.67 6.50 -6.99
C TYR A 130 -18.56 7.60 -8.06
N PRO A 131 -19.59 8.45 -8.34
CA PRO A 131 -19.45 9.53 -9.31
C PRO A 131 -18.42 10.60 -8.90
N LEU A 132 -18.13 10.70 -7.59
CA LEU A 132 -17.19 11.66 -7.02
C LEU A 132 -15.77 11.11 -6.89
N TYR A 133 -15.58 9.81 -7.10
CA TYR A 133 -14.34 9.10 -6.77
C TYR A 133 -13.12 9.73 -7.43
N LEU A 134 -13.14 9.92 -8.76
CA LEU A 134 -12.03 10.49 -9.52
C LEU A 134 -11.61 11.88 -9.00
N LYS A 135 -12.58 12.73 -8.68
CA LYS A 135 -12.32 14.08 -8.16
C LYS A 135 -11.62 13.99 -6.79
N LYS A 136 -12.15 13.16 -5.89
CA LYS A 136 -11.65 13.01 -4.52
C LYS A 136 -10.26 12.38 -4.48
N ILE A 137 -10.04 11.25 -5.16
CA ILE A 137 -8.71 10.61 -5.19
C ILE A 137 -7.64 11.55 -5.77
N THR A 138 -7.99 12.34 -6.79
CA THR A 138 -7.08 13.33 -7.38
C THR A 138 -6.67 14.39 -6.34
N ALA A 139 -7.62 14.92 -5.58
CA ALA A 139 -7.34 15.91 -4.54
C ALA A 139 -6.50 15.30 -3.40
N ILE A 140 -6.88 14.13 -2.90
CA ILE A 140 -6.19 13.42 -1.81
C ILE A 140 -4.74 13.13 -2.20
N MET A 141 -4.50 12.54 -3.38
CA MET A 141 -3.15 12.17 -3.82
C MET A 141 -2.29 13.39 -4.14
N SER A 142 -2.90 14.47 -4.65
CA SER A 142 -2.20 15.74 -4.87
C SER A 142 -1.72 16.34 -3.54
N ALA A 143 -2.59 16.40 -2.53
CA ALA A 143 -2.26 16.89 -1.19
C ALA A 143 -1.19 16.01 -0.52
N LEU A 144 -1.35 14.69 -0.58
CA LEU A 144 -0.39 13.74 0.01
C LEU A 144 1.01 13.90 -0.59
N ARG A 145 1.12 13.94 -1.93
CA ARG A 145 2.41 14.14 -2.61
C ARG A 145 3.02 15.49 -2.31
N LYS A 146 2.20 16.54 -2.15
CA LYS A 146 2.67 17.87 -1.74
C LYS A 146 3.27 17.83 -0.32
N GLU A 147 2.54 17.27 0.65
CA GLU A 147 2.97 17.17 2.05
C GLU A 147 4.25 16.35 2.24
N LEU A 148 4.48 15.36 1.37
CA LEU A 148 5.65 14.48 1.42
C LEU A 148 6.77 14.89 0.46
N ASN A 149 6.61 15.99 -0.30
CA ASN A 149 7.52 16.39 -1.38
C ASN A 149 7.84 15.21 -2.34
N ALA A 150 6.78 14.50 -2.73
CA ALA A 150 6.82 13.19 -3.39
C ALA A 150 6.22 13.21 -4.81
N GLN A 151 6.33 14.35 -5.52
CA GLN A 151 5.73 14.54 -6.85
C GLN A 151 6.30 13.56 -7.89
N ASN A 152 7.57 13.18 -7.75
CA ASN A 152 8.26 12.25 -8.65
C ASN A 152 8.35 10.83 -8.07
N VAL A 153 7.64 10.54 -6.97
CA VAL A 153 7.57 9.21 -6.38
C VAL A 153 6.48 8.41 -7.09
N PRO A 154 6.78 7.24 -7.69
CA PRO A 154 5.78 6.33 -8.23
C PRO A 154 4.59 6.09 -7.29
N LEU A 155 3.39 6.34 -7.79
CA LEU A 155 2.12 6.04 -7.12
C LEU A 155 1.43 4.91 -7.88
N ILE A 156 1.18 3.80 -7.20
CA ILE A 156 0.51 2.66 -7.82
C ILE A 156 -0.86 2.50 -7.19
N VAL A 157 -1.90 2.54 -8.02
CA VAL A 157 -3.29 2.32 -7.61
C VAL A 157 -3.74 0.96 -8.13
N GLY A 158 -4.42 0.17 -7.30
CA GLY A 158 -4.90 -1.15 -7.70
C GLY A 158 -6.40 -1.19 -7.93
N GLY A 159 -6.83 -1.92 -8.95
CA GLY A 159 -8.24 -2.15 -9.21
C GLY A 159 -8.90 -3.05 -8.17
N LEU A 160 -10.19 -2.86 -7.96
CA LEU A 160 -11.05 -3.69 -7.13
C LEU A 160 -11.33 -5.05 -7.80
N GLY A 161 -11.53 -6.08 -6.99
CA GLY A 161 -11.72 -7.46 -7.47
C GLY A 161 -13.10 -7.72 -8.09
N ASP A 162 -13.13 -8.53 -9.16
CA ASP A 162 -14.37 -8.85 -9.90
C ASP A 162 -15.40 -9.62 -9.06
N PHE A 163 -14.96 -10.28 -7.98
CA PHE A 163 -15.80 -11.01 -7.03
C PHE A 163 -16.74 -10.11 -6.21
N LEU A 164 -16.50 -8.79 -6.18
CA LEU A 164 -17.33 -7.86 -5.41
C LEU A 164 -18.79 -7.82 -5.87
N LYS A 165 -19.05 -8.15 -7.15
CA LYS A 165 -20.40 -8.29 -7.69
C LYS A 165 -21.20 -9.41 -7.03
N ASP A 166 -20.52 -10.39 -6.45
CA ASP A 166 -21.11 -11.61 -5.88
C ASP A 166 -21.35 -11.47 -4.35
N ARG A 167 -21.12 -10.28 -3.77
CA ARG A 167 -21.32 -10.01 -2.34
C ARG A 167 -22.75 -9.56 -2.04
N ILE A 168 -23.53 -10.46 -1.43
CA ILE A 168 -24.97 -10.28 -1.18
C ILE A 168 -25.23 -9.23 -0.09
N GLU A 169 -24.38 -9.16 0.94
CA GLU A 169 -24.56 -8.27 2.10
C GLU A 169 -24.27 -6.79 1.78
N SER A 170 -23.80 -6.48 0.58
CA SER A 170 -23.48 -5.12 0.15
C SER A 170 -23.72 -4.97 -1.35
N PRO A 171 -24.99 -4.90 -1.78
CA PRO A 171 -25.37 -4.91 -3.19
C PRO A 171 -24.80 -3.72 -3.98
N GLN A 172 -24.46 -2.62 -3.32
CA GLN A 172 -23.80 -1.46 -3.95
C GLN A 172 -22.44 -1.81 -4.54
N LEU A 173 -21.77 -2.88 -4.07
CA LEU A 173 -20.45 -3.28 -4.55
C LEU A 173 -20.43 -3.69 -6.02
N VAL A 174 -21.57 -3.96 -6.65
CA VAL A 174 -21.67 -4.13 -8.12
C VAL A 174 -21.13 -2.92 -8.90
N ASN A 175 -21.12 -1.73 -8.29
CA ASN A 175 -20.58 -0.50 -8.86
C ASN A 175 -19.05 -0.43 -8.84
N TYR A 176 -18.33 -1.47 -8.39
CA TYR A 176 -16.86 -1.52 -8.39
C TYR A 176 -16.25 -1.24 -9.77
N THR A 177 -16.97 -1.54 -10.85
CA THR A 177 -16.52 -1.25 -12.22
C THR A 177 -16.33 0.24 -12.46
N TYR A 178 -17.22 1.10 -11.94
CA TYR A 178 -17.08 2.55 -12.06
C TYR A 178 -15.89 3.08 -11.25
N ILE A 179 -15.59 2.45 -10.11
CA ILE A 179 -14.40 2.77 -9.34
C ILE A 179 -13.14 2.35 -10.11
N ASN A 180 -13.12 1.17 -10.73
CA ASN A 180 -12.01 0.73 -11.57
C ASN A 180 -11.78 1.67 -12.77
N GLU A 181 -12.84 2.10 -13.46
CA GLU A 181 -12.76 3.10 -14.53
C GLU A 181 -12.16 4.43 -14.02
N ALA A 182 -12.57 4.87 -12.82
CA ALA A 182 -12.03 6.08 -12.21
C ALA A 182 -10.55 5.93 -11.84
N LEU A 183 -10.13 4.77 -11.30
CA LEU A 183 -8.74 4.46 -10.95
C LEU A 183 -7.84 4.39 -12.18
N GLU A 184 -8.30 3.73 -13.25
CA GLU A 184 -7.58 3.68 -14.53
C GLU A 184 -7.41 5.08 -15.13
N LYS A 185 -8.50 5.87 -15.16
CA LYS A 185 -8.45 7.26 -15.63
C LYS A 185 -7.54 8.13 -14.78
N PHE A 186 -7.57 7.97 -13.46
CA PHE A 186 -6.67 8.67 -12.54
C PHE A 186 -5.20 8.37 -12.84
N ALA A 187 -4.86 7.10 -13.07
CA ALA A 187 -3.50 6.71 -13.44
C ALA A 187 -3.06 7.31 -14.79
N GLN A 188 -3.96 7.40 -15.77
CA GLN A 188 -3.66 7.99 -17.09
C GLN A 188 -3.39 9.50 -17.03
N ILE A 189 -4.10 10.25 -16.19
CA ILE A 189 -4.00 11.72 -16.13
C ILE A 189 -3.00 12.24 -15.09
N THR A 190 -2.46 11.36 -14.24
CA THR A 190 -1.58 11.75 -13.12
C THR A 190 -0.15 11.30 -13.39
N PRO A 191 0.84 12.22 -13.43
CA PRO A 191 2.25 11.85 -13.62
C PRO A 191 2.76 10.83 -12.58
N TYR A 192 3.74 10.02 -12.98
CA TYR A 192 4.35 8.98 -12.15
C TYR A 192 3.32 8.06 -11.48
N THR A 193 2.22 7.74 -12.18
CA THR A 193 1.12 6.93 -11.63
C THR A 193 0.80 5.78 -12.57
N ALA A 194 0.63 4.58 -12.01
CA ALA A 194 0.26 3.40 -12.78
C ALA A 194 -0.88 2.64 -12.10
N PHE A 195 -1.64 1.89 -12.92
CA PHE A 195 -2.74 1.05 -12.48
C PHE A 195 -2.31 -0.42 -12.45
N ALA A 196 -2.56 -1.11 -11.34
CA ALA A 196 -2.37 -2.55 -11.19
C ALA A 196 -3.71 -3.28 -11.27
N SER A 197 -3.89 -4.15 -12.26
CA SER A 197 -5.16 -4.85 -12.47
C SER A 197 -5.38 -6.02 -11.49
N ALA A 198 -6.55 -6.04 -10.84
CA ALA A 198 -7.02 -7.17 -10.03
C ALA A 198 -7.80 -8.22 -10.83
N LYS A 199 -7.84 -8.13 -12.16
CA LYS A 199 -8.60 -9.06 -13.01
C LYS A 199 -8.20 -10.51 -12.75
N GLY A 200 -9.20 -11.36 -12.50
CA GLY A 200 -9.01 -12.78 -12.24
C GLY A 200 -8.41 -13.13 -10.86
N LEU A 201 -8.16 -12.14 -10.00
CA LEU A 201 -7.83 -12.39 -8.60
C LEU A 201 -9.11 -12.83 -7.85
N THR A 202 -8.93 -13.63 -6.80
CA THR A 202 -10.02 -14.28 -6.07
C THR A 202 -10.05 -13.85 -4.60
N ALA A 203 -11.23 -13.95 -4.00
CA ALA A 203 -11.48 -13.56 -2.63
C ALA A 203 -11.36 -14.71 -1.64
N ASN A 204 -11.34 -14.36 -0.36
CA ASN A 204 -11.79 -15.18 0.75
C ASN A 204 -13.29 -15.52 0.59
N PRO A 205 -13.85 -16.44 1.41
CA PRO A 205 -15.27 -16.81 1.37
C PRO A 205 -16.27 -15.67 1.59
N ASP A 206 -15.82 -14.49 2.04
CA ASP A 206 -16.66 -13.30 2.25
C ASP A 206 -16.97 -12.51 0.98
N ASN A 207 -16.37 -12.88 -0.16
CA ASN A 207 -16.47 -12.16 -1.45
C ASN A 207 -16.19 -10.65 -1.32
N LEU A 208 -15.32 -10.26 -0.38
CA LEU A 208 -14.94 -8.88 -0.13
C LEU A 208 -13.42 -8.70 -0.14
N HIS A 209 -12.72 -9.63 0.50
CA HIS A 209 -11.29 -9.51 0.73
C HIS A 209 -10.51 -10.48 -0.16
N PHE A 210 -9.42 -10.04 -0.77
CA PHE A 210 -8.54 -10.94 -1.51
C PHE A 210 -8.00 -12.06 -0.62
N ASN A 211 -7.92 -13.28 -1.15
CA ASN A 211 -7.24 -14.38 -0.47
C ASN A 211 -5.71 -14.24 -0.53
N SER A 212 -5.00 -15.03 0.27
CA SER A 212 -3.54 -14.94 0.41
C SER A 212 -2.80 -15.13 -0.92
N LYS A 213 -3.21 -16.11 -1.73
CA LYS A 213 -2.62 -16.35 -3.06
C LYS A 213 -2.82 -15.15 -3.99
N SER A 214 -4.02 -14.59 -3.98
CA SER A 214 -4.34 -13.43 -4.81
C SER A 214 -3.59 -12.18 -4.37
N LEU A 215 -3.40 -11.95 -3.07
CA LEU A 215 -2.58 -10.84 -2.56
C LEU A 215 -1.12 -10.97 -2.97
N GLN A 216 -0.55 -12.19 -2.94
CA GLN A 216 0.82 -12.42 -3.43
C GLN A 216 0.96 -12.10 -4.92
N GLU A 217 0.06 -12.62 -5.76
CA GLU A 217 0.02 -12.29 -7.19
C GLU A 217 -0.19 -10.78 -7.39
N PHE A 218 -1.07 -10.16 -6.61
CA PHE A 218 -1.36 -8.75 -6.76
C PHE A 218 -0.15 -7.88 -6.45
N GLY A 219 0.62 -8.20 -5.42
CA GLY A 219 1.85 -7.47 -5.10
C GLY A 219 2.88 -7.52 -6.23
N LEU A 220 2.98 -8.64 -6.96
CA LEU A 220 3.81 -8.73 -8.16
C LEU A 220 3.28 -7.83 -9.27
N ARG A 221 1.96 -7.77 -9.48
CA ARG A 221 1.35 -6.86 -10.47
C ARG A 221 1.54 -5.38 -10.10
N TYR A 222 1.48 -5.05 -8.81
CA TYR A 222 1.85 -3.72 -8.31
C TYR A 222 3.31 -3.40 -8.64
N TYR A 223 4.22 -4.37 -8.50
CA TYR A 223 5.63 -4.18 -8.82
C TYR A 223 5.87 -4.01 -10.33
N GLU A 224 5.20 -4.80 -11.17
CA GLU A 224 5.25 -4.62 -12.62
C GLU A 224 4.72 -3.24 -13.03
N ALA A 225 3.61 -2.78 -12.45
CA ALA A 225 3.09 -1.44 -12.68
C ALA A 225 4.09 -0.36 -12.22
N PHE A 226 4.73 -0.55 -11.06
CA PHE A 226 5.78 0.34 -10.56
C PHE A 226 6.93 0.52 -11.56
N LYS A 227 7.44 -0.58 -12.13
CA LYS A 227 8.52 -0.53 -13.12
C LYS A 227 8.18 0.27 -14.39
N THR A 228 6.90 0.48 -14.69
CA THR A 228 6.49 1.27 -15.87
C THR A 228 6.61 2.78 -15.66
N VAL A 229 6.67 3.24 -14.40
CA VAL A 229 6.65 4.66 -14.05
C VAL A 229 7.80 5.08 -13.14
N GLU A 230 8.65 4.15 -12.70
CA GLU A 230 9.86 4.48 -11.95
C GLU A 230 10.84 5.30 -12.81
N ASP A 231 11.50 6.28 -12.19
CA ASP A 231 12.66 6.95 -12.77
C ASP A 231 13.92 6.22 -12.32
N LYS A 232 14.50 5.42 -13.22
CA LYS A 232 15.73 4.66 -12.96
C LYS A 232 16.97 5.55 -12.74
N ASN A 233 16.89 6.82 -13.12
CA ASN A 233 17.97 7.78 -12.92
C ASN A 233 17.76 8.63 -11.66
N ARG A 234 16.70 8.37 -10.88
CA ARG A 234 16.43 9.11 -9.64
C ARG A 234 17.57 8.88 -8.65
N VAL A 235 18.35 9.92 -8.41
CA VAL A 235 19.40 9.92 -7.40
C VAL A 235 18.75 10.02 -6.02
N LEU A 236 19.02 9.05 -5.16
CA LEU A 236 18.65 9.07 -3.76
C LEU A 236 19.90 9.49 -2.96
N ASP A 237 19.85 10.69 -2.36
CA ASP A 237 20.98 11.20 -1.58
C ASP A 237 21.31 10.25 -0.42
N ASN A 238 22.58 10.09 -0.08
CA ASN A 238 22.97 9.36 1.12
C ASN A 238 22.56 10.17 2.36
N GLN A 239 21.35 9.95 2.90
CA GLN A 239 21.03 10.43 4.23
C GLN A 239 21.94 9.74 5.26
N ASN A 240 22.50 10.54 6.19
CA ASN A 240 23.34 10.04 7.27
C ASN A 240 22.62 8.91 8.02
N LYS A 241 23.31 7.78 8.19
CA LYS A 241 22.89 6.65 9.02
C LYS A 241 22.77 7.08 10.50
N MET A 242 21.72 7.83 10.86
CA MET A 242 21.25 7.85 12.24
C MET A 242 20.45 6.56 12.43
N GLU A 243 21.11 5.44 12.69
CA GLU A 243 20.61 4.39 13.60
C GLU A 243 21.46 3.13 13.53
N ASP A 244 22.14 2.86 14.65
CA ASP A 244 22.39 1.53 15.21
C ASP A 244 22.82 1.64 16.70
N SER A 245 23.09 2.86 17.21
CA SER A 245 23.48 3.09 18.61
C SER A 245 22.35 3.03 19.65
N ILE A 246 21.11 2.67 19.28
CA ILE A 246 19.93 2.76 20.17
C ILE A 246 19.41 1.39 20.63
N ARG A 247 19.80 0.27 19.99
CA ARG A 247 19.32 -1.06 20.41
C ARG A 247 20.11 -1.55 21.61
N SER A 248 19.44 -1.64 22.76
CA SER A 248 20.02 -2.26 23.96
C SER A 248 19.98 -3.79 23.86
N SER A 249 20.81 -4.48 24.65
CA SER A 249 20.78 -5.94 24.75
C SER A 249 19.42 -6.51 25.20
N MET A 250 18.59 -5.72 25.87
CA MET A 250 17.23 -6.12 26.26
C MET A 250 16.25 -6.20 25.06
N GLU A 251 16.57 -5.61 23.91
CA GLU A 251 15.72 -5.67 22.71
C GLU A 251 15.97 -6.91 21.83
N LEU A 252 16.93 -7.77 22.20
CA LEU A 252 17.28 -9.01 21.50
C LEU A 252 16.78 -10.29 22.22
N LEU A 253 16.00 -10.13 23.29
CA LEU A 253 15.38 -11.19 24.09
C LEU A 253 14.01 -11.56 23.51
#